data_AF-A0A8C6XAU8-F1
#
_entry.id   AF-A0A8C6XAU8-F1
#
_cell.length_a   1.000
_cell.length_b   1.000
_cell.length_c   1.000
_cell.angle_alpha   90.00
_cell.angle_beta   90.00
_cell.angle_gamma   90.00
#
_symmetry.space_group_name_H-M   'P 1'
#
loop_
_entity.id
_entity.type
_entity.pdbx_description
1 polymer ?
#
loop_
_entity_poly.entity_id
_entity_poly.type
_entity_poly.pdbx_seq_one_letter_code
_entity_poly.pdbx_strand_id
1 'polypeptide(L)'
;MGNQNVNGPFRHCHNVLDPAGHFESCLYDQCALHLDPDSLCRSLQSYADACQSLGVAIEPWRNATFCPPQCPLNSHYEPCANACPPTCKNPNAPAACNLTCREACVCDSGFFLYNGNCVPSHQCGCWHQGKHYPVGSSFWTDDTCSTKCTCPSRGGQVTCFPDSCPNRYYCGVQNGTHHFMGTCTYTLAKVCANETGLPYFNVEAKNENRGNPSVSYVQRVLVEVYGHRLRSSKDTRIKLSVHKLNNALRVDINGRYVSLETEFGLIVSYDTDHTVEIRVPTTFFNKTCGMCGNFNNRWQDDSMMPNGEQAKNSNELGNSWQVPNAEYDPPDCKGPPTPAPCPSELKNLYETEAYCGQLTGSQGPLAVCHSAINPNSFFQSCVFDLCELNGSQEALCGALQAYADACQRAGVKLPDWRNATSCSEYYSLRIP
;
A
#
# COMPACT_ATOMS: atom_id res chain seq x y z
N MET A 1 16.14 -22.14 -32.87
CA MET A 1 15.19 -23.23 -33.17
C MET A 1 15.06 -23.36 -34.67
N GLY A 2 15.60 -24.40 -35.29
CA GLY A 2 15.12 -24.82 -36.61
C GLY A 2 13.94 -25.73 -36.36
N ASN A 3 12.85 -25.61 -37.14
CA ASN A 3 11.54 -26.23 -36.90
C ASN A 3 11.57 -27.76 -36.67
N GLN A 4 12.72 -28.42 -36.90
CA GLN A 4 12.95 -29.84 -36.66
C GLN A 4 14.43 -30.14 -36.36
N ASN A 5 15.08 -29.45 -35.41
CA ASN A 5 16.44 -29.85 -35.01
C ASN A 5 16.41 -31.20 -34.27
N VAL A 6 16.44 -32.29 -35.04
CA VAL A 6 16.38 -33.68 -34.57
C VAL A 6 17.58 -34.11 -33.73
N ASN A 7 18.65 -33.31 -33.71
CA ASN A 7 19.85 -33.54 -32.90
C ASN A 7 19.97 -32.56 -31.72
N GLY A 8 18.97 -31.71 -31.50
CA GLY A 8 18.96 -30.72 -30.42
C GLY A 8 18.47 -31.28 -29.08
N PRO A 9 18.55 -30.48 -27.99
CA PRO A 9 18.14 -30.90 -26.64
C PRO A 9 16.65 -31.26 -26.54
N PHE A 10 15.83 -30.72 -27.45
CA PHE A 10 14.40 -30.99 -27.56
C PHE A 10 14.04 -32.17 -28.47
N ARG A 11 15.01 -32.97 -28.95
CA ARG A 11 14.74 -34.03 -29.94
C ARG A 11 13.69 -35.05 -29.50
N HIS A 12 13.65 -35.36 -28.20
CA HIS A 12 12.66 -36.28 -27.63
C HIS A 12 11.27 -35.65 -27.55
N CYS A 13 11.20 -34.33 -27.55
CA CYS A 13 9.97 -33.57 -27.46
C CYS A 13 9.17 -33.56 -28.76
N HIS A 14 9.85 -33.45 -29.91
CA HIS A 14 9.18 -33.32 -31.21
C HIS A 14 8.25 -34.49 -31.55
N ASN A 15 8.47 -35.67 -30.95
CA ASN A 15 7.63 -36.85 -31.12
C ASN A 15 6.33 -36.81 -30.29
N VAL A 16 6.25 -35.92 -29.31
CA VAL A 16 5.17 -35.84 -28.31
C VAL A 16 4.46 -34.50 -28.37
N LEU A 17 5.15 -33.43 -28.76
CA LEU A 17 4.63 -32.07 -28.89
C LEU A 17 5.13 -31.41 -30.18
N ASP A 18 4.20 -31.08 -31.07
CA ASP A 18 4.49 -30.39 -32.33
C ASP A 18 5.12 -29.01 -32.06
N PRO A 19 6.36 -28.76 -32.53
CA PRO A 19 7.03 -27.48 -32.31
C PRO A 19 6.45 -26.33 -33.15
N ALA A 20 5.64 -26.59 -34.18
CA ALA A 20 5.25 -25.58 -35.18
C ALA A 20 4.65 -24.30 -34.55
N GLY A 21 3.66 -24.45 -33.66
CA GLY A 21 3.03 -23.29 -33.00
C GLY A 21 3.99 -22.51 -32.10
N HIS A 22 4.86 -23.21 -31.34
CA HIS A 22 5.85 -22.58 -30.48
C HIS A 22 6.94 -21.87 -31.30
N PHE A 23 7.30 -22.43 -32.45
CA PHE A 23 8.24 -21.84 -33.39
C PHE A 23 7.66 -20.56 -34.02
N GLU A 24 6.40 -20.57 -34.43
CA GLU A 24 5.73 -19.37 -34.97
C GLU A 24 5.61 -18.25 -33.94
N SER A 25 5.22 -18.57 -32.70
CA SER A 25 5.21 -17.59 -31.61
C SER A 25 6.61 -17.04 -31.31
N CYS A 26 7.62 -17.92 -31.25
CA CYS A 26 9.01 -17.50 -31.09
C CYS A 26 9.46 -16.56 -32.22
N LEU A 27 9.15 -16.87 -33.48
CA LEU A 27 9.50 -16.04 -34.63
C LEU A 27 8.82 -14.68 -34.55
N TYR A 28 7.55 -14.65 -34.18
CA TYR A 28 6.80 -13.41 -33.99
C TYR A 28 7.43 -12.54 -32.89
N ASP A 29 7.69 -13.10 -31.72
CA ASP A 29 8.28 -12.37 -30.58
C ASP A 29 9.69 -11.85 -30.90
N GLN A 30 10.49 -12.64 -31.62
CA GLN A 30 11.83 -12.25 -32.05
C GLN A 30 11.80 -11.11 -33.08
N CYS A 31 10.83 -11.11 -34.00
CA CYS A 31 10.62 -10.00 -34.93
C CYS A 31 10.12 -8.74 -34.22
N ALA A 32 9.18 -8.87 -33.29
CA ALA A 32 8.59 -7.75 -32.55
C ALA A 32 9.56 -7.10 -31.56
N LEU A 33 10.47 -7.89 -30.98
CA LEU A 33 11.41 -7.46 -29.95
C LEU A 33 12.84 -7.33 -30.48
N HIS A 34 13.02 -7.14 -31.79
CA HIS A 34 14.32 -6.85 -32.41
C HIS A 34 15.43 -7.86 -32.06
N LEU A 35 15.11 -9.15 -32.08
CA LEU A 35 16.03 -10.26 -31.77
C LEU A 35 16.57 -10.22 -30.33
N ASP A 36 15.74 -9.77 -29.39
CA ASP A 36 16.04 -9.78 -27.96
C ASP A 36 16.37 -11.22 -27.46
N PRO A 37 17.57 -11.44 -26.88
CA PRO A 37 17.97 -12.76 -26.37
C PRO A 37 17.06 -13.28 -25.25
N ASP A 38 16.51 -12.42 -24.40
CA ASP A 38 15.66 -12.83 -23.27
C ASP A 38 14.30 -13.34 -23.75
N SER A 39 13.73 -12.70 -24.77
CA SER A 39 12.56 -13.19 -25.51
C SER A 39 12.79 -14.60 -26.06
N LEU A 40 13.93 -14.85 -26.71
CA LEU A 40 14.25 -16.17 -27.26
C LEU A 40 14.30 -17.23 -26.14
N CYS A 41 14.94 -16.90 -25.01
CA CYS A 41 15.02 -17.78 -23.86
C CYS A 41 13.65 -18.06 -23.23
N ARG A 42 12.71 -17.10 -23.24
CA ARG A 42 11.33 -17.30 -22.78
C ARG A 42 10.55 -18.21 -23.73
N SER A 43 10.66 -18.04 -25.04
CA SER A 43 10.01 -18.93 -26.01
C SER A 43 10.55 -20.36 -25.93
N LEU A 44 11.86 -20.51 -25.74
CA LEU A 44 12.51 -21.82 -25.48
C LEU A 44 12.02 -22.46 -24.18
N GLN A 45 11.93 -21.69 -23.09
CA GLN A 45 11.39 -22.18 -21.82
C GLN A 45 9.95 -22.62 -21.95
N SER A 46 9.10 -21.85 -22.65
CA SER A 46 7.70 -22.20 -22.87
C SER A 46 7.54 -23.57 -23.55
N TYR A 47 8.34 -23.83 -24.60
CA TYR A 47 8.35 -25.14 -25.24
C TYR A 47 8.88 -26.25 -24.33
N ALA A 48 9.93 -25.96 -23.55
CA ALA A 48 10.48 -26.88 -22.56
C ALA A 48 9.44 -27.27 -21.51
N ASP A 49 8.73 -26.30 -20.94
CA ASP A 49 7.70 -26.48 -19.91
C ASP A 49 6.52 -27.31 -20.44
N ALA A 50 6.02 -26.96 -21.63
CA ALA A 50 4.93 -27.69 -22.27
C ALA A 50 5.32 -29.16 -22.49
N CYS A 51 6.56 -29.40 -22.90
CA CYS A 51 7.06 -30.74 -23.14
C CYS A 51 7.27 -31.56 -21.86
N GLN A 52 7.87 -30.96 -20.83
CA GLN A 52 8.05 -31.59 -19.53
C GLN A 52 6.69 -31.89 -18.86
N SER A 53 5.66 -31.07 -19.12
CA SER A 53 4.29 -31.34 -18.63
C SER A 53 3.69 -32.63 -19.19
N LEU A 54 4.19 -33.09 -20.35
CA LEU A 54 3.84 -34.38 -20.96
C LEU A 54 4.73 -35.54 -20.48
N GLY A 55 5.57 -35.30 -19.47
CA GLY A 55 6.45 -36.30 -18.86
C GLY A 55 7.72 -36.61 -19.65
N VAL A 56 8.07 -35.79 -20.65
CA VAL A 56 9.27 -35.98 -21.47
C VAL A 56 10.47 -35.33 -20.80
N ALA A 57 11.54 -36.10 -20.58
CA ALA A 57 12.82 -35.56 -20.13
C ALA A 57 13.55 -34.84 -21.28
N ILE A 58 14.02 -33.63 -21.02
CA ILE A 58 14.74 -32.78 -21.98
C ILE A 58 16.20 -32.71 -21.56
N GLU A 59 17.13 -32.77 -22.51
CA GLU A 59 18.54 -32.56 -22.21
C GLU A 59 18.82 -31.10 -21.85
N PRO A 60 19.87 -30.80 -21.06
CA PRO A 60 20.22 -29.43 -20.70
C PRO A 60 20.41 -28.56 -21.95
N TRP A 61 19.59 -27.52 -22.07
CA TRP A 61 19.58 -26.62 -23.22
C TRP A 61 20.15 -25.23 -22.90
N ARG A 62 20.22 -24.87 -21.61
CA ARG A 62 20.85 -23.65 -21.09
C ARG A 62 22.33 -23.87 -20.76
N ASN A 63 23.15 -22.83 -20.91
CA ASN A 63 24.54 -22.82 -20.45
C ASN A 63 24.98 -21.40 -20.07
N ALA A 64 26.23 -21.24 -19.61
CA ALA A 64 26.77 -19.95 -19.16
C ALA A 64 26.74 -18.83 -20.21
N THR A 65 26.70 -19.18 -21.50
CA THR A 65 26.69 -18.24 -22.63
C THR A 65 25.34 -18.18 -23.37
N PHE A 66 24.46 -19.14 -23.15
CA PHE A 66 23.18 -19.27 -23.86
C PHE A 66 22.07 -19.49 -22.85
N CYS A 67 21.23 -18.46 -22.70
CA CYS A 67 20.12 -18.45 -21.74
C CYS A 67 20.55 -18.81 -20.31
N PRO A 68 21.58 -18.12 -19.75
CA PRO A 68 22.13 -18.45 -18.44
C PRO A 68 21.01 -18.43 -17.38
N PRO A 69 20.91 -19.46 -16.54
CA PRO A 69 19.83 -19.54 -15.57
C PRO A 69 19.95 -18.41 -14.55
N GLN A 70 18.84 -17.68 -14.35
CA GLN A 70 18.72 -16.62 -13.35
C GLN A 70 17.83 -17.13 -12.23
N CYS A 71 18.37 -17.22 -11.03
CA CYS A 71 17.63 -17.66 -9.86
C CYS A 71 17.53 -16.54 -8.81
N PRO A 72 16.38 -16.43 -8.11
CA PRO A 72 16.22 -15.51 -7.00
C PRO A 72 17.28 -15.72 -5.91
N LEU A 73 17.47 -14.71 -5.05
CA LEU A 73 18.38 -14.81 -3.91
C LEU A 73 18.06 -16.03 -3.03
N ASN A 74 19.10 -16.70 -2.54
CA ASN A 74 19.02 -17.93 -1.74
C ASN A 74 18.37 -19.12 -2.48
N SER A 75 18.60 -19.18 -3.79
CA SER A 75 18.23 -20.32 -4.62
C SER A 75 19.28 -20.56 -5.69
N HIS A 76 19.31 -21.78 -6.20
CA HIS A 76 20.18 -22.18 -7.29
C HIS A 76 19.40 -22.93 -8.35
N TYR A 77 19.95 -22.95 -9.56
CA TYR A 77 19.34 -23.63 -10.69
C TYR A 77 19.59 -25.13 -10.63
N GLU A 78 18.53 -25.92 -10.80
CA GLU A 78 18.63 -27.36 -11.01
C GLU A 78 17.87 -27.75 -12.30
N PRO A 79 18.52 -28.47 -13.24
CA PRO A 79 17.88 -28.91 -14.49
C PRO A 79 16.81 -30.00 -14.28
N CYS A 80 16.83 -30.69 -13.13
CA CYS A 80 15.88 -31.73 -12.74
C CYS A 80 15.59 -31.60 -11.24
N ALA A 81 14.91 -30.52 -10.88
CA ALA A 81 14.47 -30.22 -9.52
C ALA A 81 13.24 -31.05 -9.14
N ASN A 82 13.06 -31.30 -7.85
CA ASN A 82 11.82 -31.87 -7.33
C ASN A 82 10.63 -30.94 -7.70
N ALA A 83 9.62 -31.50 -8.36
CA ALA A 83 8.45 -30.73 -8.80
C ALA A 83 7.58 -30.21 -7.63
N CYS A 84 7.77 -30.75 -6.42
CA CYS A 84 7.13 -30.30 -5.19
C CYS A 84 8.18 -29.70 -4.22
N PRO A 85 8.60 -28.43 -4.40
CA PRO A 85 9.58 -27.82 -3.53
C PRO A 85 9.05 -27.68 -2.09
N PRO A 86 9.94 -27.66 -1.08
CA PRO A 86 9.53 -27.37 0.29
C PRO A 86 9.01 -25.92 0.35
N THR A 87 7.78 -25.77 0.82
CA THR A 87 7.16 -24.44 0.99
C THR A 87 7.02 -24.13 2.46
N CYS A 88 6.84 -22.84 2.78
CA CYS A 88 6.50 -22.46 4.15
C CYS A 88 5.25 -23.21 4.66
N LYS A 89 4.25 -23.45 3.79
CA LYS A 89 2.99 -24.14 4.13
C LYS A 89 3.15 -25.65 4.26
N ASN A 90 3.94 -26.27 3.39
CA ASN A 90 4.21 -27.70 3.42
C ASN A 90 5.72 -27.95 3.27
N PRO A 91 6.46 -27.95 4.41
CA PRO A 91 7.90 -28.23 4.43
C PRO A 91 8.28 -29.60 3.89
N ASN A 92 7.39 -30.59 4.06
CA ASN A 92 7.65 -31.99 3.75
C ASN A 92 7.12 -32.39 2.36
N ALA A 93 6.66 -31.43 1.56
CA ALA A 93 6.16 -31.68 0.20
C ALA A 93 7.13 -32.51 -0.68
N PRO A 94 8.46 -32.30 -0.63
CA PRO A 94 9.39 -33.08 -1.46
C PRO A 94 9.34 -34.59 -1.20
N ALA A 95 9.10 -35.01 0.04
CA ALA A 95 9.14 -36.40 0.45
C ALA A 95 7.93 -37.23 -0.05
N ALA A 96 6.82 -36.55 -0.34
CA ALA A 96 5.59 -37.19 -0.82
C ALA A 96 5.32 -36.91 -2.31
N CYS A 97 6.30 -36.35 -3.03
CA CYS A 97 6.13 -35.96 -4.43
C CYS A 97 6.30 -37.16 -5.36
N ASN A 98 5.24 -37.48 -6.11
CA ASN A 98 5.25 -38.54 -7.13
C ASN A 98 5.34 -37.98 -8.56
N LEU A 99 5.59 -36.67 -8.70
CA LEU A 99 5.70 -36.01 -10.00
C LEU A 99 7.12 -36.15 -10.55
N THR A 100 7.23 -36.21 -11.87
CA THR A 100 8.52 -36.17 -12.57
C THR A 100 9.24 -34.86 -12.26
N CYS A 101 10.57 -34.90 -12.13
CA CYS A 101 11.36 -33.69 -11.92
C CYS A 101 11.18 -32.71 -13.08
N ARG A 102 11.36 -31.43 -12.78
CA ARG A 102 11.27 -30.33 -13.76
C ARG A 102 12.43 -29.39 -13.59
N GLU A 103 12.77 -28.66 -14.64
CA GLU A 103 13.76 -27.59 -14.56
C GLU A 103 13.23 -26.48 -13.63
N ALA A 104 13.99 -26.09 -12.59
CA ALA A 104 13.56 -25.02 -11.69
C ALA A 104 14.71 -24.39 -10.91
N CYS A 105 14.47 -23.20 -10.36
CA CYS A 105 15.25 -22.68 -9.25
C CYS A 105 14.78 -23.33 -7.94
N VAL A 106 15.74 -23.88 -7.19
CA VAL A 106 15.53 -24.60 -5.94
C VAL A 106 16.07 -23.77 -4.80
N CYS A 107 15.25 -23.59 -3.75
CA CYS A 107 15.70 -22.88 -2.56
C CYS A 107 16.88 -23.60 -1.90
N ASP A 108 17.87 -22.82 -1.48
CA ASP A 108 19.05 -23.34 -0.80
C ASP A 108 18.67 -23.97 0.55
N SER A 109 19.55 -24.83 1.05
CA SER A 109 19.33 -25.49 2.34
C SER A 109 19.08 -24.47 3.46
N GLY A 110 17.99 -24.67 4.20
CA GLY A 110 17.54 -23.74 5.24
C GLY A 110 16.54 -22.68 4.76
N PHE A 111 16.21 -22.62 3.47
CA PHE A 111 15.22 -21.70 2.89
C PHE A 111 14.03 -22.46 2.29
N PHE A 112 12.83 -21.89 2.41
CA PHE A 112 11.60 -22.45 1.86
C PHE A 112 10.91 -21.48 0.90
N LEU A 113 10.20 -22.04 -0.07
CA LEU A 113 9.47 -21.28 -1.06
C LEU A 113 8.22 -20.62 -0.45
N TYR A 114 8.09 -19.31 -0.62
CA TYR A 114 6.91 -18.51 -0.27
C TYR A 114 6.72 -17.39 -1.30
N ASN A 115 5.55 -17.32 -1.95
CA ASN A 115 5.21 -16.35 -2.99
C ASN A 115 6.31 -16.16 -4.07
N GLY A 116 6.91 -17.26 -4.53
CA GLY A 116 7.95 -17.23 -5.57
C GLY A 116 9.36 -16.90 -5.09
N ASN A 117 9.55 -16.60 -3.79
CA ASN A 117 10.84 -16.28 -3.19
C ASN A 117 11.28 -17.32 -2.16
N CYS A 118 12.59 -17.48 -2.00
CA CYS A 118 13.18 -18.37 -0.99
C CYS A 118 13.45 -17.60 0.29
N VAL A 119 12.63 -17.84 1.31
CA VAL A 119 12.71 -17.18 2.62
C VAL A 119 13.33 -18.10 3.66
N PRO A 120 14.09 -17.58 4.64
CA PRO A 120 14.67 -18.40 5.69
C PRO A 120 13.59 -19.22 6.41
N SER A 121 13.80 -20.52 6.53
CA SER A 121 12.77 -21.46 6.98
C SER A 121 12.25 -21.18 8.39
N HIS A 122 13.05 -20.51 9.24
CA HIS A 122 12.63 -20.07 10.58
C HIS A 122 11.61 -18.90 10.55
N GLN A 123 11.49 -18.18 9.43
CA GLN A 123 10.52 -17.10 9.23
C GLN A 123 9.17 -17.61 8.70
N CYS A 124 9.07 -18.89 8.34
CA CYS A 124 7.80 -19.51 7.98
C CYS A 124 6.89 -19.57 9.20
N GLY A 125 6.00 -18.58 9.36
CA GLY A 125 5.08 -18.51 10.49
C GLY A 125 3.89 -19.45 10.44
N CYS A 126 2.69 -18.95 10.73
CA CYS A 126 1.46 -19.70 10.91
C CYS A 126 0.47 -19.44 9.77
N TRP A 127 -0.51 -20.33 9.61
CA TRP A 127 -1.64 -20.11 8.70
C TRP A 127 -2.94 -20.01 9.50
N HIS A 128 -3.75 -19.01 9.18
CA HIS A 128 -5.10 -18.85 9.71
C HIS A 128 -6.04 -18.40 8.59
N GLN A 129 -7.12 -19.16 8.38
CA GLN A 129 -8.13 -18.92 7.33
C GLN A 129 -7.52 -18.70 5.92
N GLY A 130 -6.49 -19.46 5.57
CA GLY A 130 -5.83 -19.37 4.26
C GLY A 130 -4.80 -18.24 4.12
N LYS A 131 -4.67 -17.35 5.12
CA LYS A 131 -3.65 -16.28 5.16
C LYS A 131 -2.45 -16.68 6.02
N HIS A 132 -1.25 -16.25 5.59
CA HIS A 132 0.02 -16.49 6.29
C HIS A 132 0.35 -15.34 7.25
N TYR A 133 0.92 -15.68 8.40
CA TYR A 133 1.29 -14.76 9.47
C TYR A 133 2.69 -15.09 10.00
N PRO A 134 3.65 -14.16 10.03
CA PRO A 134 5.02 -14.41 10.52
C PRO A 134 5.10 -14.87 11.98
N VAL A 135 6.15 -15.59 12.37
CA VAL A 135 6.41 -15.97 13.77
C VAL A 135 6.52 -14.70 14.63
N GLY A 136 5.86 -14.67 15.78
CA GLY A 136 5.81 -13.53 16.69
C GLY A 136 4.79 -12.44 16.30
N SER A 137 4.20 -12.50 15.10
CA SER A 137 3.18 -11.55 14.69
C SER A 137 1.91 -11.69 15.50
N SER A 138 1.24 -10.56 15.76
CA SER A 138 -0.10 -10.52 16.33
C SER A 138 -1.05 -9.79 15.38
N PHE A 139 -2.27 -10.29 15.22
CA PHE A 139 -3.26 -9.77 14.28
C PHE A 139 -4.67 -9.94 14.81
N TRP A 140 -5.61 -9.12 14.34
CA TRP A 140 -7.03 -9.24 14.66
C TRP A 140 -7.72 -10.15 13.67
N THR A 141 -8.66 -10.99 14.13
CA THR A 141 -9.44 -11.87 13.25
C THR A 141 -10.62 -11.18 12.60
N ASP A 142 -10.99 -10.02 13.11
CA ASP A 142 -12.15 -9.26 12.68
C ASP A 142 -11.87 -7.76 12.79
N ASP A 143 -12.74 -7.02 12.13
CA ASP A 143 -12.66 -5.57 12.04
C ASP A 143 -13.13 -4.90 13.33
N THR A 144 -13.70 -5.65 14.28
CA THR A 144 -14.18 -5.12 15.55
C THR A 144 -13.12 -5.19 16.66
N CYS A 145 -11.95 -5.75 16.37
CA CYS A 145 -10.92 -6.10 17.34
C CYS A 145 -11.46 -6.85 18.54
N SER A 146 -12.38 -7.79 18.30
CA SER A 146 -12.94 -8.63 19.36
C SER A 146 -11.97 -9.74 19.76
N THR A 147 -11.13 -10.17 18.83
CA THR A 147 -10.26 -11.33 18.99
C THR A 147 -8.89 -11.08 18.36
N LYS A 148 -7.86 -11.17 19.19
CA LYS A 148 -6.46 -11.00 18.79
C LYS A 148 -5.76 -12.35 18.78
N CYS A 149 -5.15 -12.69 17.65
CA CYS A 149 -4.35 -13.89 17.47
C CYS A 149 -2.87 -13.56 17.43
N THR A 150 -2.05 -14.50 17.88
CA THR A 150 -0.59 -14.46 17.78
C THR A 150 -0.09 -15.74 17.14
N CYS A 151 0.94 -15.64 16.31
CA CYS A 151 1.66 -16.80 15.78
C CYS A 151 2.85 -17.15 16.69
N PRO A 152 2.76 -18.19 17.54
CA PRO A 152 3.77 -18.42 18.58
C PRO A 152 5.07 -19.04 18.04
N SER A 153 4.96 -19.88 17.00
CA SER A 153 6.10 -20.64 16.47
C SER A 153 5.85 -21.07 15.04
N ARG A 154 6.93 -21.42 14.33
CA ARG A 154 6.91 -21.91 12.96
C ARG A 154 5.97 -23.10 12.79
N GLY A 155 5.05 -23.03 11.83
CA GLY A 155 4.09 -24.11 11.54
C GLY A 155 3.11 -24.42 12.67
N GLY A 156 3.09 -23.62 13.74
CA GLY A 156 2.17 -23.77 14.86
C GLY A 156 0.76 -23.29 14.51
N GLN A 157 -0.23 -23.69 15.32
CA GLN A 157 -1.54 -23.06 15.29
C GLN A 157 -1.45 -21.65 15.89
N VAL A 158 -2.18 -20.71 15.28
CA VAL A 158 -2.34 -19.38 15.87
C VAL A 158 -3.07 -19.50 17.21
N THR A 159 -2.64 -18.71 18.19
CA THR A 159 -3.24 -18.66 19.52
C THR A 159 -4.05 -17.38 19.63
N CYS A 160 -5.36 -17.49 19.86
CA CYS A 160 -6.27 -16.36 19.81
C CYS A 160 -6.95 -16.13 21.16
N PHE A 161 -7.07 -14.87 21.56
CA PHE A 161 -7.70 -14.46 22.81
C PHE A 161 -8.68 -13.30 22.57
N PRO A 162 -9.77 -13.23 23.33
CA PRO A 162 -10.60 -12.02 23.36
C PRO A 162 -9.77 -10.82 23.79
N ASP A 163 -9.86 -9.73 23.05
CA ASP A 163 -9.18 -8.48 23.36
C ASP A 163 -10.06 -7.32 22.86
N SER A 164 -9.69 -6.08 23.13
CA SER A 164 -10.45 -4.90 22.71
C SER A 164 -9.52 -3.72 22.50
N CYS A 165 -9.94 -2.75 21.69
CA CYS A 165 -9.22 -1.48 21.59
C CYS A 165 -9.00 -0.84 22.97
N PRO A 166 -7.81 -0.29 23.23
CA PRO A 166 -7.63 0.61 24.36
C PRO A 166 -8.65 1.76 24.31
N ASN A 167 -9.10 2.22 25.47
CA ASN A 167 -9.99 3.37 25.58
C ASN A 167 -9.43 4.55 24.76
N ARG A 168 -10.25 5.11 23.83
CA ARG A 168 -9.94 6.18 22.85
C ARG A 168 -9.42 5.74 21.46
N TYR A 169 -9.36 4.44 21.18
CA TYR A 169 -9.04 3.91 19.84
C TYR A 169 -10.22 3.10 19.29
N TYR A 170 -10.35 3.07 17.96
CA TYR A 170 -11.40 2.32 17.25
C TYR A 170 -10.78 1.27 16.33
N CYS A 171 -11.48 0.15 16.16
CA CYS A 171 -11.12 -0.89 15.21
C CYS A 171 -12.13 -1.00 14.08
N GLY A 172 -11.58 -1.01 12.85
CA GLY A 172 -12.27 -1.26 11.59
C GLY A 172 -11.24 -1.57 10.49
N VAL A 173 -11.60 -2.37 9.48
CA VAL A 173 -10.83 -2.41 8.22
C VAL A 173 -11.13 -1.13 7.45
N GLN A 174 -10.09 -0.31 7.26
CA GLN A 174 -10.17 0.84 6.36
C GLN A 174 -10.05 0.35 4.92
N ASN A 175 -11.13 0.49 4.16
CA ASN A 175 -11.03 0.63 2.70
C ASN A 175 -11.96 1.74 2.20
N GLY A 176 -11.92 2.87 2.91
CA GLY A 176 -12.49 4.18 2.51
C GLY A 176 -11.39 5.17 2.09
N THR A 177 -10.24 4.68 1.65
CA THR A 177 -9.15 5.53 1.16
C THR A 177 -9.47 5.99 -0.26
N HIS A 178 -9.59 7.30 -0.44
CA HIS A 178 -9.85 7.93 -1.73
C HIS A 178 -8.60 8.62 -2.26
N HIS A 179 -8.14 8.22 -3.44
CA HIS A 179 -7.14 8.99 -4.20
C HIS A 179 -7.86 10.04 -5.05
N PHE A 180 -7.65 11.31 -4.74
CA PHE A 180 -8.28 12.43 -5.41
C PHE A 180 -7.30 13.60 -5.53
N MET A 181 -6.92 13.92 -6.77
CA MET A 181 -5.86 14.91 -7.07
C MET A 181 -6.42 16.31 -7.38
N GLY A 182 -7.60 16.63 -6.86
CA GLY A 182 -8.25 17.91 -7.08
C GLY A 182 -7.45 19.06 -6.48
N THR A 183 -7.48 20.23 -7.13
CA THR A 183 -6.73 21.42 -6.72
C THR A 183 -7.62 22.53 -6.19
N CYS A 184 -8.92 22.28 -5.97
CA CYS A 184 -9.86 23.24 -5.41
C CYS A 184 -9.89 23.17 -3.88
N THR A 185 -10.84 23.89 -3.30
CA THR A 185 -11.24 23.76 -1.89
C THR A 185 -12.34 22.72 -1.77
N TYR A 186 -12.17 21.75 -0.88
CA TYR A 186 -13.10 20.65 -0.68
C TYR A 186 -13.49 20.51 0.79
N THR A 187 -14.74 20.10 1.03
CA THR A 187 -15.24 19.77 2.38
C THR A 187 -14.74 18.39 2.80
N LEU A 188 -13.87 18.33 3.80
CA LEU A 188 -13.37 17.06 4.34
C LEU A 188 -14.39 16.44 5.30
N ALA A 189 -14.84 17.21 6.29
CA ALA A 189 -15.84 16.76 7.25
C ALA A 189 -16.61 17.95 7.81
N LYS A 190 -17.94 17.82 7.89
CA LYS A 190 -18.81 18.79 8.55
C LYS A 190 -19.96 18.08 9.26
N VAL A 191 -20.64 18.80 10.13
CA VAL A 191 -21.89 18.34 10.74
C VAL A 191 -23.03 18.45 9.72
N CYS A 192 -23.78 17.36 9.55
CA CYS A 192 -24.90 17.26 8.60
C CYS A 192 -26.20 16.82 9.26
N ALA A 193 -26.15 16.34 10.50
CA ALA A 193 -27.34 16.08 11.30
C ALA A 193 -27.99 17.40 11.75
N ASN A 194 -29.32 17.45 11.68
CA ASN A 194 -30.11 18.55 12.20
C ASN A 194 -30.57 18.23 13.62
N GLU A 195 -29.63 18.20 14.57
CA GLU A 195 -29.88 17.89 15.97
C GLU A 195 -29.63 19.08 16.88
N THR A 196 -30.56 19.35 17.79
CA THR A 196 -30.44 20.40 18.79
C THR A 196 -29.36 20.07 19.83
N GLY A 197 -28.47 21.03 20.11
CA GLY A 197 -27.42 20.88 21.12
C GLY A 197 -26.12 20.22 20.64
N LEU A 198 -26.01 19.81 19.37
CA LEU A 198 -24.76 19.34 18.79
C LEU A 198 -23.91 20.55 18.30
N PRO A 199 -22.64 20.71 18.74
CA PRO A 199 -21.78 21.79 18.25
C PRO A 199 -21.52 21.66 16.75
N TYR A 200 -21.69 22.73 15.99
CA TYR A 200 -21.39 22.75 14.56
C TYR A 200 -19.90 22.88 14.29
N PHE A 201 -19.40 22.15 13.31
CA PHE A 201 -18.09 22.38 12.70
C PHE A 201 -18.11 22.07 11.19
N ASN A 202 -17.20 22.70 10.46
CA ASN A 202 -16.89 22.39 9.07
C ASN A 202 -15.37 22.51 8.84
N VAL A 203 -14.77 21.47 8.27
CA VAL A 203 -13.34 21.41 7.96
C VAL A 203 -13.17 21.28 6.45
N GLU A 204 -12.46 22.24 5.88
CA GLU A 204 -12.18 22.32 4.45
C GLU A 204 -10.67 22.30 4.20
N ALA A 205 -10.26 21.74 3.08
CA ALA A 205 -8.87 21.77 2.62
C ALA A 205 -8.79 22.32 1.20
N LYS A 206 -7.88 23.27 1.00
CA LYS A 206 -7.49 23.76 -0.33
C LYS A 206 -6.23 23.02 -0.74
N ASN A 207 -6.26 22.45 -1.94
CA ASN A 207 -5.14 21.73 -2.51
C ASN A 207 -4.38 22.57 -3.54
N GLU A 208 -3.12 22.23 -3.81
CA GLU A 208 -2.27 22.86 -4.83
C GLU A 208 -1.35 21.84 -5.51
N ASN A 209 -0.91 22.13 -6.74
CA ASN A 209 0.19 21.39 -7.35
C ASN A 209 1.53 22.02 -6.94
N ARG A 210 2.57 21.21 -6.80
CA ARG A 210 3.93 21.66 -6.45
C ARG A 210 4.92 21.21 -7.52
N GLY A 211 4.89 21.88 -8.67
CA GLY A 211 5.74 21.56 -9.83
C GLY A 211 5.22 20.41 -10.70
N ASN A 212 4.66 19.35 -10.13
CA ASN A 212 3.99 18.27 -10.87
C ASN A 212 2.46 18.48 -10.87
N PRO A 213 1.81 18.62 -12.04
CA PRO A 213 0.36 18.80 -12.14
C PRO A 213 -0.46 17.54 -11.88
N SER A 214 0.14 16.34 -11.89
CA SER A 214 -0.57 15.07 -11.69
C SER A 214 -0.99 14.82 -10.24
N VAL A 215 -0.29 15.43 -9.27
CA VAL A 215 -0.58 15.27 -7.84
C VAL A 215 -0.88 16.61 -7.18
N SER A 216 -1.77 16.59 -6.19
CA SER A 216 -2.06 17.76 -5.38
C SER A 216 -1.78 17.52 -3.90
N TYR A 217 -1.40 18.59 -3.21
CA TYR A 217 -1.06 18.59 -1.79
C TYR A 217 -1.92 19.61 -1.05
N VAL A 218 -2.21 19.36 0.22
CA VAL A 218 -2.92 20.34 1.04
C VAL A 218 -2.06 21.59 1.21
N GLN A 219 -2.54 22.70 0.66
CA GLN A 219 -1.94 24.02 0.79
C GLN A 219 -2.35 24.70 2.10
N ARG A 220 -3.62 24.54 2.49
CA ARG A 220 -4.19 25.16 3.69
C ARG A 220 -5.46 24.45 4.14
N VAL A 221 -5.72 24.58 5.44
CA VAL A 221 -6.90 24.06 6.13
C VAL A 221 -7.72 25.21 6.67
N LEU A 222 -9.04 25.15 6.44
CA LEU A 222 -10.02 26.08 7.01
C LEU A 222 -10.90 25.31 7.99
N VAL A 223 -11.05 25.84 9.20
CA VAL A 223 -11.89 25.26 10.24
C VAL A 223 -12.92 26.29 10.66
N GLU A 224 -14.18 26.00 10.38
CA GLU A 224 -15.33 26.75 10.88
C GLU A 224 -15.85 26.09 12.16
N VAL A 225 -15.81 26.82 13.27
CA VAL A 225 -16.31 26.35 14.57
C VAL A 225 -16.65 27.56 15.44
N TYR A 226 -17.71 27.46 16.26
CA TYR A 226 -18.19 28.56 17.12
C TYR A 226 -18.47 29.89 16.38
N GLY A 227 -18.87 29.82 15.11
CA GLY A 227 -19.09 31.02 14.27
C GLY A 227 -17.80 31.74 13.83
N HIS A 228 -16.63 31.13 14.06
CA HIS A 228 -15.34 31.62 13.60
C HIS A 228 -14.79 30.73 12.48
N ARG A 229 -14.11 31.34 11.50
CA ARG A 229 -13.41 30.63 10.43
C ARG A 229 -11.90 30.82 10.57
N LEU A 230 -11.22 29.76 10.98
CA LEU A 230 -9.79 29.73 11.28
C LEU A 230 -9.03 29.17 10.09
N ARG A 231 -7.83 29.69 9.83
CA ARG A 231 -7.02 29.32 8.66
C ARG A 231 -5.60 28.95 9.06
N SER A 232 -5.15 27.76 8.65
CA SER A 232 -3.77 27.28 8.79
C SER A 232 -3.16 27.05 7.41
N SER A 233 -1.94 27.55 7.15
CA SER A 233 -1.25 27.40 5.85
C SER A 233 0.27 27.44 6.00
N LYS A 234 0.99 26.93 4.99
CA LYS A 234 2.46 26.82 4.97
C LYS A 234 3.20 28.15 5.25
N ASP A 235 2.69 29.28 4.77
CA ASP A 235 3.33 30.61 4.90
C ASP A 235 2.89 31.41 6.13
N THR A 236 1.95 30.90 6.93
CA THR A 236 1.49 31.61 8.14
C THR A 236 1.29 30.64 9.29
N ARG A 237 2.14 30.76 10.33
CA ARG A 237 1.75 30.45 11.71
C ARG A 237 0.41 31.14 11.91
N ILE A 238 -0.65 30.38 12.21
CA ILE A 238 -2.07 30.78 12.11
C ILE A 238 -2.23 32.28 12.31
N LYS A 239 -2.72 33.00 11.29
CA LYS A 239 -3.23 34.36 11.48
C LYS A 239 -4.51 34.26 12.32
N LEU A 240 -4.31 34.07 13.63
CA LEU A 240 -5.34 34.15 14.64
C LEU A 240 -5.79 35.62 14.66
N SER A 241 -6.85 35.94 13.93
CA SER A 241 -7.72 37.05 14.32
C SER A 241 -8.44 36.66 15.62
N VAL A 242 -7.69 36.32 16.68
CA VAL A 242 -8.23 35.81 17.94
C VAL A 242 -7.48 36.47 19.07
N HIS A 243 -7.88 37.70 19.38
CA HIS A 243 -7.89 38.15 20.76
C HIS A 243 -8.80 37.18 21.54
N LYS A 244 -8.22 36.41 22.48
CA LYS A 244 -8.91 35.65 23.54
C LYS A 244 -10.28 35.05 23.15
N LEU A 245 -10.30 33.92 22.47
CA LEU A 245 -11.46 33.01 22.54
C LEU A 245 -11.39 32.31 23.91
N ASN A 246 -12.38 32.58 24.77
CA ASN A 246 -12.48 32.16 26.17
C ASN A 246 -12.29 30.63 26.35
N ASN A 247 -11.07 30.14 26.60
CA ASN A 247 -10.71 28.76 27.03
C ASN A 247 -11.32 27.54 26.29
N ALA A 248 -12.28 27.70 25.37
CA ALA A 248 -13.05 26.65 24.71
C ALA A 248 -12.38 26.14 23.42
N LEU A 249 -11.38 26.88 22.93
CA LEU A 249 -10.61 26.55 21.75
C LEU A 249 -9.12 26.66 22.08
N ARG A 250 -8.40 25.56 21.97
CA ARG A 250 -6.96 25.48 22.15
C ARG A 250 -6.29 25.31 20.80
N VAL A 251 -5.26 26.10 20.56
CA VAL A 251 -4.38 25.97 19.41
C VAL A 251 -2.99 25.63 19.92
N ASP A 252 -2.45 24.50 19.49
CA ASP A 252 -1.14 24.00 19.92
C ASP A 252 -0.26 23.77 18.68
N ILE A 253 0.99 24.25 18.77
CA ILE A 253 1.99 24.07 17.72
C ILE A 253 3.05 23.15 18.29
N ASN A 254 3.11 21.92 17.77
CA ASN A 254 4.06 20.91 18.21
C ASN A 254 4.88 20.41 17.01
N GLY A 255 6.14 20.83 16.95
CA GLY A 255 7.00 20.58 15.79
C GLY A 255 6.41 21.20 14.52
N ARG A 256 6.19 20.39 13.49
CA ARG A 256 5.56 20.79 12.21
C ARG A 256 4.03 20.85 12.26
N TYR A 257 3.42 20.31 13.31
CA TYR A 257 1.98 20.19 13.40
C TYR A 257 1.36 21.41 14.07
N VAL A 258 0.32 21.92 13.43
CA VAL A 258 -0.60 22.91 13.97
C VAL A 258 -1.90 22.17 14.29
N SER A 259 -2.24 22.09 15.57
CA SER A 259 -3.43 21.42 16.06
C SER A 259 -4.41 22.39 16.68
N LEU A 260 -5.68 22.20 16.37
CA LEU A 260 -6.82 22.90 16.92
C LEU A 260 -7.65 21.87 17.70
N GLU A 261 -7.89 22.15 18.97
CA GLU A 261 -8.68 21.31 19.86
C GLU A 261 -9.83 22.11 20.47
N THR A 262 -11.04 21.58 20.39
CA THR A 262 -12.24 22.17 20.99
C THR A 262 -12.57 21.48 22.32
N GLU A 263 -13.30 22.16 23.19
CA GLU A 263 -13.74 21.57 24.47
C GLU A 263 -14.63 20.33 24.30
N PHE A 264 -15.39 20.26 23.18
CA PHE A 264 -16.26 19.12 22.88
C PHE A 264 -15.50 17.94 22.29
N GLY A 265 -14.19 18.07 22.06
CA GLY A 265 -13.29 16.98 21.67
C GLY A 265 -13.01 16.85 20.16
N LEU A 266 -13.35 17.87 19.35
CA LEU A 266 -12.89 17.92 17.96
C LEU A 266 -11.41 18.30 17.94
N ILE A 267 -10.61 17.51 17.23
CA ILE A 267 -9.19 17.81 17.01
C ILE A 267 -8.93 17.87 15.51
N VAL A 268 -8.43 18.99 15.01
CA VAL A 268 -7.97 19.16 13.62
C VAL A 268 -6.48 19.45 13.65
N SER A 269 -5.69 18.55 13.08
CA SER A 269 -4.23 18.66 13.02
C SER A 269 -3.76 18.77 11.58
N TYR A 270 -2.95 19.76 11.28
CA TYR A 270 -2.32 19.94 9.97
C TYR A 270 -0.81 20.03 10.13
N ASP A 271 -0.07 19.25 9.36
CA ASP A 271 1.39 19.19 9.40
C ASP A 271 2.10 20.35 8.69
N THR A 272 1.32 21.35 8.22
CA THR A 272 1.77 22.51 7.43
C THR A 272 2.35 22.19 6.06
N ASP A 273 2.14 20.97 5.56
CA ASP A 273 2.72 20.53 4.30
C ASP A 273 1.76 19.73 3.43
N HIS A 274 1.21 18.63 3.90
CA HIS A 274 0.34 17.78 3.08
C HIS A 274 -0.71 16.97 3.88
N THR A 275 -0.48 16.72 5.17
CA THR A 275 -1.32 15.83 5.98
C THR A 275 -2.24 16.59 6.89
N VAL A 276 -3.54 16.34 6.75
CA VAL A 276 -4.60 16.79 7.66
C VAL A 276 -5.20 15.58 8.37
N GLU A 277 -5.32 15.65 9.68
CA GLU A 277 -5.99 14.65 10.52
C GLU A 277 -7.17 15.30 11.23
N ILE A 278 -8.36 14.71 11.09
CA ILE A 278 -9.59 15.16 11.77
C ILE A 278 -10.02 14.05 12.71
N ARG A 279 -10.08 14.35 14.01
CA ARG A 279 -10.60 13.45 15.03
C ARG A 279 -11.91 14.02 15.55
N VAL A 280 -12.98 13.29 15.28
CA VAL A 280 -14.32 13.65 15.69
C VAL A 280 -14.72 12.79 16.90
N PRO A 281 -15.27 13.37 17.97
CA PRO A 281 -15.70 12.62 19.13
C PRO A 281 -16.91 11.74 18.81
N THR A 282 -17.04 10.60 19.49
CA THR A 282 -18.08 9.58 19.22
C THR A 282 -19.52 10.09 19.41
N THR A 283 -19.71 11.24 20.05
CA THR A 283 -21.00 11.93 20.15
C THR A 283 -21.57 12.38 18.78
N PHE A 284 -20.72 12.45 17.76
CA PHE A 284 -21.06 12.77 16.37
C PHE A 284 -21.28 11.53 15.48
N PHE A 285 -21.35 10.34 16.07
CA PHE A 285 -21.57 9.09 15.32
C PHE A 285 -22.81 9.18 14.42
N ASN A 286 -22.63 8.93 13.12
CA ASN A 286 -23.65 9.04 12.07
C ASN A 286 -24.22 10.48 11.89
N LYS A 287 -23.47 11.52 12.28
CA LYS A 287 -23.89 12.93 12.21
C LYS A 287 -23.03 13.80 11.32
N THR A 288 -21.95 13.26 10.79
CA THR A 288 -21.05 13.97 9.89
C THR A 288 -21.34 13.64 8.44
N CYS A 289 -20.85 14.45 7.53
CA CYS A 289 -20.70 14.10 6.13
C CYS A 289 -19.54 14.90 5.52
N GLY A 290 -19.11 14.53 4.32
CA GLY A 290 -17.93 15.10 3.64
C GLY A 290 -17.10 14.00 2.99
N MET A 291 -15.92 14.35 2.49
CA MET A 291 -14.99 13.37 1.92
C MET A 291 -14.47 12.33 2.93
N CYS A 292 -14.58 12.59 4.25
CA CYS A 292 -14.26 11.65 5.31
C CYS A 292 -15.42 10.72 5.71
N GLY A 293 -16.53 10.73 4.95
CA GLY A 293 -17.67 9.86 5.19
C GLY A 293 -18.62 10.34 6.28
N ASN A 294 -19.51 9.45 6.71
CA ASN A 294 -20.62 9.79 7.60
C ASN A 294 -20.40 9.37 9.08
N PHE A 295 -19.27 8.73 9.36
CA PHE A 295 -18.85 8.30 10.70
C PHE A 295 -19.86 7.34 11.37
N ASN A 296 -20.30 6.31 10.65
CA ASN A 296 -21.24 5.29 11.13
C ASN A 296 -20.65 3.86 11.21
N ASN A 297 -19.33 3.72 11.04
CA ASN A 297 -18.60 2.44 10.96
C ASN A 297 -18.92 1.56 9.74
N ARG A 298 -19.45 2.11 8.65
CA ARG A 298 -19.75 1.39 7.41
C ARG A 298 -19.05 2.02 6.22
N TRP A 299 -17.86 1.51 5.91
CA TRP A 299 -17.07 2.04 4.79
C TRP A 299 -17.78 1.94 3.42
N GLN A 300 -18.74 1.02 3.26
CA GLN A 300 -19.47 0.85 2.00
C GLN A 300 -20.37 2.04 1.65
N ASP A 301 -20.71 2.91 2.62
CA ASP A 301 -21.55 4.09 2.40
C ASP A 301 -20.83 5.43 2.63
N ASP A 302 -19.51 5.38 2.91
CA ASP A 302 -18.69 6.57 3.14
C ASP A 302 -18.44 7.41 1.87
N SER A 303 -18.70 6.84 0.69
CA SER A 303 -18.68 7.56 -0.60
C SER A 303 -19.97 8.35 -0.85
N MET A 304 -20.58 8.87 0.21
CA MET A 304 -21.82 9.65 0.15
C MET A 304 -21.56 11.05 -0.40
N MET A 305 -22.27 11.42 -1.45
CA MET A 305 -22.28 12.77 -2.01
C MET A 305 -23.31 13.66 -1.29
N PRO A 306 -23.23 15.00 -1.42
CA PRO A 306 -24.18 15.91 -0.77
C PRO A 306 -25.66 15.70 -1.16
N ASN A 307 -25.92 15.09 -2.33
CA ASN A 307 -27.26 14.76 -2.81
C ASN A 307 -27.84 13.47 -2.17
N GLY A 308 -27.07 12.76 -1.34
CA GLY A 308 -27.47 11.50 -0.72
C GLY A 308 -27.25 10.25 -1.58
N GLU A 309 -26.62 10.38 -2.74
CA GLU A 309 -26.24 9.24 -3.60
C GLU A 309 -24.80 8.80 -3.34
N GLN A 310 -24.50 7.54 -3.65
CA GLN A 310 -23.14 7.00 -3.57
C GLN A 310 -22.38 7.33 -4.86
N ALA A 311 -21.17 7.87 -4.70
CA ALA A 311 -20.27 8.11 -5.81
C ALA A 311 -19.76 6.79 -6.40
N LYS A 312 -19.58 6.75 -7.73
CA LYS A 312 -19.06 5.58 -8.45
C LYS A 312 -17.55 5.45 -8.34
N ASN A 313 -16.85 6.55 -8.04
CA ASN A 313 -15.40 6.61 -7.89
C ASN A 313 -14.96 7.83 -7.06
N SER A 314 -13.69 7.86 -6.65
CA SER A 314 -13.09 8.92 -5.84
C SER A 314 -13.15 10.31 -6.49
N ASN A 315 -13.09 10.40 -7.82
CA ASN A 315 -13.18 11.68 -8.53
C ASN A 315 -14.60 12.26 -8.46
N GLU A 316 -15.62 11.43 -8.66
CA GLU A 316 -17.02 11.84 -8.50
C GLU A 316 -17.29 12.29 -7.07
N LEU A 317 -16.80 11.53 -6.07
CA LEU A 317 -16.91 11.91 -4.67
C LEU A 317 -16.25 13.26 -4.38
N GLY A 318 -14.98 13.42 -4.72
CA GLY A 318 -14.23 14.66 -4.44
C GLY A 318 -14.83 15.87 -5.15
N ASN A 319 -15.24 15.72 -6.42
CA ASN A 319 -15.90 16.79 -7.17
C ASN A 319 -17.25 17.18 -6.56
N SER A 320 -18.01 16.23 -6.03
CA SER A 320 -19.29 16.52 -5.37
C SER A 320 -19.13 17.35 -4.08
N TRP A 321 -17.98 17.27 -3.42
CA TRP A 321 -17.65 17.98 -2.17
C TRP A 321 -16.85 19.27 -2.39
N GLN A 322 -16.74 19.74 -3.64
CA GLN A 322 -16.12 21.03 -3.95
C GLN A 322 -16.92 22.19 -3.31
N VAL A 323 -16.21 23.11 -2.65
CA VAL A 323 -16.82 24.28 -2.02
C VAL A 323 -17.13 25.33 -3.08
N PRO A 324 -18.40 25.72 -3.30
CA PRO A 324 -18.75 26.72 -4.31
C PRO A 324 -18.19 28.10 -3.95
N ASN A 325 -17.61 28.80 -4.94
CA ASN A 325 -17.07 30.16 -4.79
C ASN A 325 -16.08 30.29 -3.62
N ALA A 326 -15.25 29.27 -3.38
CA ALA A 326 -14.26 29.31 -2.32
C ALA A 326 -13.27 30.47 -2.55
N GLU A 327 -12.94 31.19 -1.47
CA GLU A 327 -12.13 32.42 -1.48
C GLU A 327 -10.78 32.26 -2.22
N TYR A 328 -10.20 31.06 -2.18
CA TYR A 328 -8.86 30.78 -2.70
C TYR A 328 -8.86 29.97 -3.99
N ASP A 329 -10.04 29.69 -4.55
CA ASP A 329 -10.15 28.92 -5.77
C ASP A 329 -10.17 29.85 -7.00
N PRO A 330 -9.62 29.40 -8.14
CA PRO A 330 -9.83 30.08 -9.41
C PRO A 330 -11.33 30.03 -9.81
N PRO A 331 -11.83 31.00 -10.61
CA PRO A 331 -13.24 31.09 -10.99
C PRO A 331 -13.83 29.81 -11.62
N ASP A 332 -13.01 29.10 -12.40
CA ASP A 332 -13.35 27.83 -13.05
C ASP A 332 -12.50 26.69 -12.47
N CYS A 333 -12.53 26.52 -11.15
CA CYS A 333 -11.80 25.42 -10.52
C CYS A 333 -12.43 24.08 -10.90
N LYS A 334 -11.71 23.29 -11.70
CA LYS A 334 -12.16 21.97 -12.18
C LYS A 334 -11.57 20.86 -11.32
N GLY A 335 -12.33 19.79 -11.19
CA GLY A 335 -11.85 18.51 -10.67
C GLY A 335 -10.63 17.98 -11.41
N PRO A 336 -9.87 17.07 -10.78
CA PRO A 336 -8.69 16.49 -11.40
C PRO A 336 -9.08 15.67 -12.64
N PRO A 337 -8.18 15.58 -13.65
CA PRO A 337 -8.31 14.55 -14.65
C PRO A 337 -8.23 13.16 -14.00
N THR A 338 -8.86 12.16 -14.61
CA THR A 338 -8.69 10.77 -14.20
C THR A 338 -7.20 10.39 -14.29
N PRO A 339 -6.57 9.91 -13.20
CA PRO A 339 -5.18 9.46 -13.23
C PRO A 339 -4.99 8.34 -14.24
N ALA A 340 -3.81 8.30 -14.87
CA ALA A 340 -3.47 7.18 -15.75
C ALA A 340 -3.24 5.92 -14.88
N PRO A 341 -3.69 4.74 -15.33
CA PRO A 341 -3.44 3.52 -14.58
C PRO A 341 -1.93 3.24 -14.47
N CYS A 342 -1.46 2.96 -13.25
CA CYS A 342 -0.06 2.64 -13.01
C CYS A 342 0.35 1.37 -13.77
N PRO A 343 1.44 1.39 -14.54
CA PRO A 343 1.96 0.19 -15.20
C PRO A 343 2.24 -0.93 -14.19
N SER A 344 1.82 -2.15 -14.49
CA SER A 344 1.91 -3.29 -13.56
C SER A 344 3.34 -3.56 -13.08
N GLU A 345 4.34 -3.35 -13.94
CA GLU A 345 5.76 -3.54 -13.59
C GLU A 345 6.23 -2.54 -12.52
N LEU A 346 5.88 -1.25 -12.67
CA LEU A 346 6.19 -0.22 -11.69
C LEU A 346 5.42 -0.42 -10.39
N LYS A 347 4.14 -0.79 -10.49
CA LYS A 347 3.33 -1.12 -9.31
C LYS A 347 3.96 -2.26 -8.50
N ASN A 348 4.30 -3.37 -9.16
CA ASN A 348 4.95 -4.51 -8.51
C ASN A 348 6.29 -4.12 -7.86
N LEU A 349 7.06 -3.24 -8.50
CA LEU A 349 8.30 -2.69 -7.93
C LEU A 349 8.03 -1.88 -6.66
N TYR A 350 7.08 -0.95 -6.68
CA TYR A 350 6.76 -0.09 -5.54
C TYR A 350 6.15 -0.84 -4.36
N GLU A 351 5.51 -1.99 -4.60
CA GLU A 351 4.99 -2.88 -3.56
C GLU A 351 6.10 -3.64 -2.79
N THR A 352 7.33 -3.68 -3.30
CA THR A 352 8.46 -4.38 -2.63
C THR A 352 8.98 -3.64 -1.39
N GLU A 353 9.73 -4.35 -0.53
CA GLU A 353 10.44 -3.77 0.63
C GLU A 353 11.54 -2.77 0.25
N ALA A 354 11.89 -2.63 -1.04
CA ALA A 354 12.74 -1.53 -1.49
C ALA A 354 12.02 -0.17 -1.44
N TYR A 355 10.67 -0.17 -1.50
CA TYR A 355 9.82 1.02 -1.55
C TYR A 355 8.71 0.95 -0.48
N CYS A 356 7.44 0.90 -0.87
CA CYS A 356 6.31 0.99 0.05
C CYS A 356 6.16 -0.24 0.93
N GLY A 357 6.68 -1.39 0.51
CA GLY A 357 6.69 -2.62 1.31
C GLY A 357 7.38 -2.46 2.67
N GLN A 358 8.21 -1.44 2.86
CA GLN A 358 8.78 -1.08 4.17
C GLN A 358 7.72 -0.78 5.24
N LEU A 359 6.52 -0.32 4.83
CA LEU A 359 5.40 -0.06 5.74
C LEU A 359 4.79 -1.35 6.29
N THR A 360 4.76 -2.41 5.50
CA THR A 360 4.10 -3.69 5.81
C THR A 360 5.07 -4.81 6.15
N GLY A 361 6.37 -4.58 5.94
CA GLY A 361 7.45 -5.51 6.23
C GLY A 361 7.41 -5.99 7.69
N SER A 362 7.38 -7.31 7.87
CA SER A 362 7.34 -7.93 9.20
C SER A 362 8.65 -7.80 9.98
N GLN A 363 9.71 -7.40 9.28
CA GLN A 363 11.03 -7.07 9.80
C GLN A 363 11.35 -5.64 9.37
N GLY A 364 11.90 -4.85 10.28
CA GLY A 364 12.26 -3.46 9.98
C GLY A 364 11.84 -2.50 11.09
N PRO A 365 12.24 -1.22 10.97
CA PRO A 365 12.09 -0.26 12.04
C PRO A 365 10.63 0.13 12.31
N LEU A 366 9.73 -0.06 11.35
CA LEU A 366 8.31 0.27 11.45
C LEU A 366 7.44 -0.89 11.95
N ALA A 367 7.97 -2.12 11.98
CA ALA A 367 7.21 -3.33 12.34
C ALA A 367 6.65 -3.30 13.77
N VAL A 368 7.36 -2.62 14.69
CA VAL A 368 6.89 -2.42 16.08
C VAL A 368 5.55 -1.66 16.15
N CYS A 369 5.21 -0.93 15.09
CA CYS A 369 3.97 -0.17 15.01
C CYS A 369 2.74 -0.99 14.61
N HIS A 370 2.94 -2.13 13.95
CA HIS A 370 1.87 -2.87 13.28
C HIS A 370 0.77 -3.33 14.26
N SER A 371 1.13 -3.55 15.53
CA SER A 371 0.17 -3.90 16.57
C SER A 371 -0.70 -2.73 17.05
N ALA A 372 -0.27 -1.49 16.79
CA ALA A 372 -0.97 -0.27 17.18
C ALA A 372 -1.71 0.37 16.00
N ILE A 373 -1.10 0.40 14.81
CA ILE A 373 -1.66 1.01 13.60
C ILE A 373 -1.50 0.04 12.43
N ASN A 374 -2.60 -0.27 11.73
CA ASN A 374 -2.57 -1.08 10.52
C ASN A 374 -1.91 -0.30 9.36
N PRO A 375 -0.83 -0.80 8.74
CA PRO A 375 -0.11 -0.07 7.68
C PRO A 375 -0.77 -0.09 6.31
N ASN A 376 -1.83 -0.87 6.08
CA ASN A 376 -2.33 -1.15 4.73
C ASN A 376 -2.80 0.08 3.94
N SER A 377 -3.48 1.03 4.60
CA SER A 377 -3.92 2.27 3.93
C SER A 377 -2.73 3.16 3.57
N PHE A 378 -1.74 3.27 4.45
CA PHE A 378 -0.48 3.97 4.17
C PHE A 378 0.29 3.32 3.03
N PHE A 379 0.32 1.98 2.98
CA PHE A 379 0.95 1.22 1.90
C PHE A 379 0.29 1.50 0.54
N GLN A 380 -1.03 1.42 0.46
CA GLN A 380 -1.77 1.69 -0.78
C GLN A 380 -1.57 3.14 -1.26
N SER A 381 -1.63 4.11 -0.35
CA SER A 381 -1.32 5.51 -0.65
C SER A 381 0.12 5.69 -1.13
N CYS A 382 1.09 5.07 -0.47
CA CYS A 382 2.47 5.12 -0.91
C CYS A 382 2.63 4.61 -2.34
N VAL A 383 2.06 3.45 -2.67
CA VAL A 383 2.17 2.86 -4.03
C VAL A 383 1.51 3.77 -5.05
N PHE A 384 0.34 4.33 -4.73
CA PHE A 384 -0.34 5.29 -5.60
C PHE A 384 0.53 6.54 -5.85
N ASP A 385 1.07 7.14 -4.79
CA ASP A 385 1.88 8.36 -4.89
C ASP A 385 3.16 8.11 -5.70
N LEU A 386 3.83 6.96 -5.50
CA LEU A 386 5.00 6.58 -6.30
C LEU A 386 4.66 6.34 -7.77
N CYS A 387 3.47 5.81 -8.08
CA CYS A 387 3.00 5.69 -9.45
C CYS A 387 2.82 7.05 -10.13
N GLU A 388 2.20 8.03 -9.44
CA GLU A 388 2.00 9.37 -10.00
C GLU A 388 3.28 10.22 -10.05
N LEU A 389 4.25 9.88 -9.19
CA LEU A 389 5.51 10.62 -9.02
C LEU A 389 6.73 9.87 -9.53
N ASN A 390 6.55 8.84 -10.36
CA ASN A 390 7.62 8.06 -10.97
C ASN A 390 8.70 7.60 -9.97
N GLY A 391 8.28 7.08 -8.82
CA GLY A 391 9.18 6.50 -7.82
C GLY A 391 9.93 7.54 -7.01
N SER A 392 9.40 8.76 -6.88
CA SER A 392 10.00 9.85 -6.10
C SER A 392 10.35 9.41 -4.68
N GLN A 393 11.64 9.52 -4.35
CA GLN A 393 12.15 9.24 -3.01
C GLN A 393 11.56 10.20 -1.96
N GLU A 394 11.28 11.45 -2.32
CA GLU A 394 10.60 12.41 -1.43
C GLU A 394 9.20 11.93 -1.05
N ALA A 395 8.45 11.41 -2.02
CA ALA A 395 7.11 10.85 -1.79
C ALA A 395 7.16 9.58 -0.93
N LEU A 396 8.12 8.68 -1.19
CA LEU A 396 8.35 7.51 -0.34
C LEU A 396 8.61 7.93 1.10
N CYS A 397 9.56 8.85 1.32
CA CYS A 397 9.90 9.31 2.67
C CYS A 397 8.75 10.07 3.34
N GLY A 398 7.92 10.80 2.59
CA GLY A 398 6.69 11.42 3.08
C GLY A 398 5.65 10.39 3.54
N ALA A 399 5.47 9.30 2.80
CA ALA A 399 4.56 8.22 3.19
C ALA A 399 5.05 7.48 4.45
N LEU A 400 6.34 7.16 4.52
CA LEU A 400 6.97 6.55 5.71
C LEU A 400 6.87 7.48 6.93
N GLN A 401 7.06 8.79 6.72
CA GLN A 401 6.89 9.81 7.74
C GLN A 401 5.48 9.82 8.31
N ALA A 402 4.46 9.84 7.44
CA ALA A 402 3.06 9.88 7.86
C ALA A 402 2.70 8.68 8.75
N TYR A 403 3.19 7.48 8.39
CA TYR A 403 3.00 6.28 9.22
C TYR A 403 3.76 6.37 10.54
N ALA A 404 5.02 6.83 10.51
CA ALA A 404 5.83 6.98 11.71
C ALA A 404 5.22 7.98 12.70
N ASP A 405 4.68 9.09 12.21
CA ASP A 405 4.02 10.10 13.03
C ASP A 405 2.71 9.58 13.63
N ALA A 406 1.91 8.84 12.86
CA ALA A 406 0.71 8.16 13.38
C ALA A 406 1.10 7.16 14.49
N CYS A 407 2.20 6.44 14.30
CA CYS A 407 2.72 5.49 15.26
C CYS A 407 3.13 6.14 16.60
N GLN A 408 3.89 7.22 16.53
CA GLN A 408 4.36 7.94 17.70
C GLN A 408 3.19 8.58 18.46
N ARG A 409 2.17 9.09 17.75
CA ARG A 409 0.91 9.56 18.35
C ARG A 409 0.11 8.44 19.03
N ALA A 410 0.23 7.21 18.55
CA ALA A 410 -0.30 6.02 19.25
C ALA A 410 0.52 5.61 20.49
N GLY A 411 1.57 6.36 20.83
CA GLY A 411 2.41 6.12 22.00
C GLY A 411 3.51 5.08 21.78
N VAL A 412 3.69 4.58 20.55
CA VAL A 412 4.72 3.61 20.22
C VAL A 412 6.04 4.34 19.98
N LYS A 413 7.10 3.89 20.67
CA LYS A 413 8.46 4.39 20.44
C LYS A 413 9.07 3.64 19.26
N LEU A 414 9.27 4.36 18.15
CA LEU A 414 9.97 3.83 16.99
C LEU A 414 11.49 3.87 17.19
N PRO A 415 12.24 2.84 16.72
CA PRO A 415 13.68 2.93 16.55
C PRO A 415 14.03 3.97 15.47
N ASP A 416 15.33 4.21 15.24
CA ASP A 416 15.80 5.15 14.21
C ASP A 416 15.49 4.64 12.79
N TRP A 417 14.24 4.86 12.38
CA TRP A 417 13.70 4.35 11.14
C TRP A 417 14.27 5.09 9.93
N ARG A 418 14.58 6.39 10.04
CA ARG A 418 15.03 7.18 8.88
C ARG A 418 16.36 6.69 8.32
N ASN A 419 17.30 6.37 9.20
CA ASN A 419 18.59 5.82 8.79
C ASN A 419 18.44 4.41 8.19
N ALA A 420 17.51 3.63 8.72
CA ALA A 420 17.21 2.28 8.24
C ALA A 420 16.43 2.26 6.90
N THR A 421 15.72 3.34 6.54
CA THR A 421 14.91 3.44 5.32
C THR A 421 15.50 4.38 4.25
N SER A 422 16.79 4.76 4.36
CA SER A 422 17.44 5.71 3.45
C SER A 422 16.71 7.05 3.30
N CYS A 423 16.03 7.48 4.37
CA CYS A 423 15.30 8.75 4.45
C CYS A 423 15.98 9.78 5.35
N SER A 424 17.27 9.56 5.65
CA SER A 424 18.09 10.41 6.54
C SER A 424 18.41 11.78 5.94
N GLU A 425 18.66 11.86 4.63
CA GLU A 425 19.00 13.11 3.92
C GLU A 425 17.78 14.00 3.61
N TYR A 426 16.56 13.45 3.66
CA TYR A 426 15.32 14.20 3.47
C TYR A 426 14.92 15.03 4.70
N TYR A 427 15.82 15.16 5.68
CA TYR A 427 15.66 16.00 6.86
C TYR A 427 16.12 17.45 6.66
N SER A 428 16.58 17.87 5.48
CA SER A 428 17.22 19.19 5.36
C SER A 428 17.13 19.80 3.96
N LEU A 429 16.07 20.59 3.74
CA LEU A 429 16.01 21.81 2.92
C LEU A 429 14.55 22.30 3.06
N ARG A 430 14.17 23.13 4.05
CA ARG A 430 14.61 24.53 4.22
C ARG A 430 14.58 24.98 5.70
N ILE A 431 15.63 25.71 6.05
CA ILE A 431 15.98 26.44 7.29
C ILE A 431 15.32 27.84 7.25
N PRO A 432 15.35 28.70 8.30
CA PRO A 432 15.02 28.60 9.73
C PRO A 432 13.64 29.18 10.10
#